data_AF-A0A1F9SJL3-F1
#
_entry.id   AF-A0A1F9SJL3-F1
#
_cell.length_a   1.000
_cell.length_b   1.000
_cell.length_c   1.000
_cell.angle_alpha   90.00
_cell.angle_beta   90.00
_cell.angle_gamma   90.00
#
_symmetry.space_group_name_H-M   'P 1'
#
loop_
_entity.id
_entity.type
_entity.pdbx_description
1 polymer ?
#
loop_
_entity_poly.entity_id
_entity_poly.type
_entity_poly.pdbx_seq_one_letter_code
_entity_poly.pdbx_strand_id
1 'polypeptide(L)'
;MQIAGEIMANPAAFFYDFQQDLEATTPLPPGKRFGFQTSLFPTTIPMTYTNVSLKARLHGEGRIAPGVPQLDIVGGYWNMLAAKMATKDSASIDNAKFGGYYMGAIMSSSVSPRVRTFWGYKRSQLKARLDFKEGEQPEFLGTTINSFDTGFKDDFFIAGIETPKGIGKLWSIQLNYGLKTQTISSKVSWYGKIFELGLNIYPEGVLVVHPVWNFHLNF
;
A
#
# COMPACT_ATOMS: atom_id res chain seq x y z
N MET A 1 3.94 -15.22 16.69
CA MET A 1 3.65 -14.58 17.99
C MET A 1 3.94 -13.07 18.01
N GLN A 2 4.87 -12.54 17.20
CA GLN A 2 5.13 -11.08 17.11
C GLN A 2 3.94 -10.28 16.54
N ILE A 3 3.37 -10.69 15.40
CA ILE A 3 2.25 -10.00 14.74
C ILE A 3 1.00 -9.90 15.62
N ALA A 4 0.66 -10.96 16.36
CA ALA A 4 -0.46 -10.93 17.30
C ALA A 4 -0.19 -9.98 18.48
N GLY A 5 1.07 -9.88 18.94
CA GLY A 5 1.48 -8.91 19.95
C GLY A 5 1.43 -7.47 19.45
N GLU A 6 1.83 -7.21 18.21
CA GLU A 6 1.76 -5.87 17.58
C GLU A 6 0.31 -5.41 17.35
N ILE A 7 -0.57 -6.30 16.87
CA ILE A 7 -2.00 -6.02 16.73
C ILE A 7 -2.63 -5.68 18.09
N MET A 8 -2.25 -6.39 19.16
CA MET A 8 -2.76 -6.15 20.51
C MET A 8 -2.17 -4.89 21.16
N ALA A 9 -0.91 -4.55 20.86
CA ALA A 9 -0.20 -3.41 21.45
C ALA A 9 -0.54 -2.08 20.77
N ASN A 10 -0.63 -2.06 19.44
CA ASN A 10 -1.01 -0.86 18.68
C ASN A 10 -1.66 -1.22 17.34
N PRO A 11 -2.98 -1.54 17.34
CA PRO A 11 -3.68 -1.95 16.13
C PRO A 11 -3.69 -0.85 15.05
N ALA A 12 -3.69 0.42 15.45
CA ALA A 12 -3.67 1.54 14.50
C ALA A 12 -2.34 1.62 13.74
N ALA A 13 -1.21 1.45 14.43
CA ALA A 13 0.10 1.39 13.80
C ALA A 13 0.22 0.17 12.88
N PHE A 14 -0.25 -1.00 13.32
CA PHE A 14 -0.24 -2.21 12.48
C PHE A 14 -1.01 -2.01 11.17
N PHE A 15 -2.24 -1.46 11.22
CA PHE A 15 -3.02 -1.23 10.00
C PHE A 15 -2.40 -0.16 9.09
N TYR A 16 -1.75 0.85 9.68
CA TYR A 16 -1.00 1.85 8.93
C TYR A 16 0.18 1.24 8.18
N ASP A 17 1.05 0.48 8.88
CA ASP A 17 2.22 -0.16 8.29
C ASP A 17 1.81 -1.15 7.20
N PHE A 18 0.79 -1.96 7.50
CA PHE A 18 0.23 -2.92 6.56
C PHE A 18 -0.30 -2.27 5.28
N GLN A 19 -0.95 -1.11 5.40
CA GLN A 19 -1.44 -0.36 4.26
C GLN A 19 -0.30 0.20 3.41
N GLN A 20 0.77 0.72 4.02
CA GLN A 20 1.94 1.22 3.30
C GLN A 20 2.71 0.10 2.58
N ASP A 21 2.66 -1.13 3.08
CA ASP A 21 3.25 -2.31 2.42
C ASP A 21 2.48 -2.75 1.15
N LEU A 22 1.17 -2.47 1.09
CA LEU A 22 0.27 -2.88 -0.01
C LEU A 22 0.17 -1.85 -1.14
N GLU A 23 0.44 -0.58 -0.86
CA GLU A 23 0.15 0.52 -1.76
C GLU A 23 1.33 0.88 -2.66
N ALA A 24 1.05 1.00 -3.96
CA ALA A 24 2.00 1.56 -4.90
C ALA A 24 2.04 3.09 -4.76
N THR A 25 3.23 3.62 -4.51
CA THR A 25 3.46 5.02 -4.14
C THR A 25 4.52 5.69 -5.01
N THR A 26 5.03 4.98 -6.01
CA THR A 26 6.03 5.47 -6.97
C THR A 26 5.40 5.81 -8.32
N PRO A 27 5.94 6.83 -9.02
CA PRO A 27 5.49 7.20 -10.35
C PRO A 27 5.81 6.11 -11.39
N LEU A 28 5.22 6.26 -12.58
CA LEU A 28 5.59 5.44 -13.73
C LEU A 28 6.99 5.81 -14.24
N PRO A 29 7.85 4.82 -14.58
CA PRO A 29 9.14 5.09 -15.20
C PRO A 29 9.00 5.94 -16.47
N PRO A 30 9.98 6.80 -16.81
CA PRO A 30 9.96 7.61 -18.03
C PRO A 30 9.60 6.78 -19.27
N GLY A 31 8.73 7.31 -20.13
CA GLY A 31 8.31 6.64 -21.38
C GLY A 31 7.15 5.63 -21.23
N LYS A 32 6.84 5.15 -20.02
CA LYS A 32 5.74 4.21 -19.76
C LYS A 32 4.37 4.87 -19.57
N ARG A 33 3.32 4.33 -20.19
CA ARG A 33 1.96 4.90 -20.10
C ARG A 33 1.10 4.22 -19.05
N PHE A 34 1.32 2.92 -18.84
CA PHE A 34 0.53 2.12 -17.90
C PHE A 34 1.43 1.22 -17.07
N GLY A 35 1.01 0.95 -15.84
CA GLY A 35 1.70 0.07 -14.92
C GLY A 35 0.73 -0.77 -14.11
N PHE A 36 1.10 -2.02 -13.90
CA PHE A 36 0.44 -2.93 -12.97
C PHE A 36 1.44 -3.32 -11.89
N GLN A 37 0.98 -3.42 -10.64
CA GLN A 37 1.80 -3.84 -9.51
C GLN A 37 0.99 -4.70 -8.53
N THR A 38 1.58 -5.79 -8.06
CA THR A 38 1.06 -6.66 -6.99
C THR A 38 2.17 -6.90 -5.98
N SER A 39 1.85 -6.87 -4.69
CA SER A 39 2.80 -7.15 -3.62
C SER A 39 2.80 -8.66 -3.32
N LEU A 40 3.97 -9.26 -3.32
CA LEU A 40 4.20 -10.68 -3.04
C LEU A 40 4.54 -10.91 -1.56
N PHE A 41 5.39 -10.06 -0.98
CA PHE A 41 5.83 -10.14 0.41
C PHE A 41 5.83 -8.75 1.06
N PRO A 42 5.38 -8.60 2.33
CA PRO A 42 4.89 -9.64 3.26
C PRO A 42 3.39 -9.96 3.09
N THR A 43 2.79 -9.47 2.01
CA THR A 43 1.34 -9.42 1.83
C THR A 43 0.74 -10.74 1.35
N THR A 44 1.06 -11.18 0.13
CA THR A 44 0.56 -12.45 -0.41
C THR A 44 1.14 -13.62 0.37
N ILE A 45 2.42 -13.52 0.72
CA ILE A 45 3.15 -14.50 1.53
C ILE A 45 3.68 -13.75 2.76
N PRO A 46 3.37 -14.15 4.00
CA PRO A 46 2.52 -15.27 4.42
C PRO A 46 1.04 -14.91 4.63
N MET A 47 0.67 -13.63 4.50
CA MET A 47 -0.63 -13.14 4.99
C MET A 47 -1.81 -13.46 4.07
N THR A 48 -1.58 -14.04 2.88
CA THR A 48 -2.61 -14.36 1.86
C THR A 48 -3.45 -13.15 1.41
N TYR A 49 -2.88 -11.95 1.51
CA TYR A 49 -3.48 -10.74 0.99
C TYR A 49 -3.12 -10.55 -0.45
N THR A 50 -4.13 -10.48 -1.30
CA THR A 50 -3.93 -10.05 -2.68
C THR A 50 -4.14 -8.56 -2.79
N ASN A 51 -3.24 -7.90 -3.50
CA ASN A 51 -3.36 -6.50 -3.85
C ASN A 51 -3.04 -6.30 -5.31
N VAL A 52 -3.81 -5.44 -5.94
CA VAL A 52 -3.59 -5.02 -7.32
C VAL A 52 -3.57 -3.51 -7.33
N SER A 53 -2.52 -2.97 -7.92
CA SER A 53 -2.30 -1.55 -8.12
C SER A 53 -2.15 -1.27 -9.61
N LEU A 54 -2.85 -0.25 -10.07
CA LEU A 54 -2.81 0.27 -11.43
C LEU A 54 -2.25 1.68 -11.42
N LYS A 55 -1.41 1.96 -12.40
CA LYS A 55 -0.83 3.27 -12.66
C LYS A 55 -1.12 3.67 -14.09
N ALA A 56 -1.54 4.90 -14.30
CA ALA A 56 -1.79 5.46 -15.62
C ALA A 56 -1.19 6.86 -15.72
N ARG A 57 -0.39 7.10 -16.75
CA ARG A 57 0.17 8.42 -17.02
C ARG A 57 -0.86 9.28 -17.74
N LEU A 58 -1.19 10.43 -17.17
CA LEU A 58 -2.01 11.44 -17.82
C LEU A 58 -1.22 12.22 -18.87
N HIS A 59 -0.04 12.72 -18.49
CA HIS A 59 0.89 13.35 -19.43
C HIS A 59 2.35 13.11 -19.03
N GLY A 60 3.20 13.06 -20.05
CA GLY A 60 4.65 12.98 -19.86
C GLY A 60 5.23 14.35 -19.53
N GLU A 61 6.40 14.31 -18.88
CA GLU A 61 7.20 15.51 -18.63
C GLU A 61 7.50 16.22 -19.96
N GLY A 62 7.34 17.54 -19.98
CA GLY A 62 7.64 18.38 -21.13
C GLY A 62 6.70 18.25 -22.34
N ARG A 63 5.64 17.42 -22.27
CA ARG A 63 4.72 17.22 -23.41
C ARG A 63 3.71 18.35 -23.64
N ILE A 64 3.27 18.99 -22.56
CA ILE A 64 2.32 20.10 -22.63
C ILE A 64 3.08 21.41 -22.88
N ALA A 65 4.10 21.67 -22.07
CA ALA A 65 5.05 22.77 -22.23
C ALA A 65 6.39 22.39 -21.58
N PRO A 66 7.51 23.03 -21.97
CA PRO A 66 8.79 22.84 -21.32
C PRO A 66 8.69 23.06 -19.80
N GLY A 67 9.25 22.15 -19.01
CA GLY A 67 9.25 22.23 -17.54
C GLY A 67 7.97 21.73 -16.85
N VAL A 68 6.93 21.35 -17.59
CA VAL A 68 5.74 20.73 -17.00
C VAL A 68 6.08 19.31 -16.52
N PRO A 69 5.87 18.96 -15.23
CA PRO A 69 6.20 17.65 -14.68
C PRO A 69 5.34 16.56 -15.32
N GLN A 70 5.76 15.30 -15.24
CA GLN A 70 4.90 14.15 -15.54
C GLN A 70 3.84 14.01 -14.45
N LEU A 71 2.59 13.71 -14.83
CA LEU A 71 1.50 13.42 -13.92
C LEU A 71 0.97 12.01 -14.15
N ASP A 72 0.94 11.21 -13.08
CA ASP A 72 0.43 9.85 -13.05
C ASP A 72 -0.72 9.75 -12.04
N ILE A 73 -1.76 9.00 -12.38
CA ILE A 73 -2.75 8.52 -11.42
C ILE A 73 -2.33 7.13 -10.99
N VAL A 74 -2.40 6.88 -9.68
CA VAL A 74 -2.23 5.56 -9.09
C VAL A 74 -3.48 5.20 -8.31
N GLY A 75 -3.88 3.94 -8.38
CA GLY A 75 -4.93 3.43 -7.51
C GLY A 75 -4.84 1.93 -7.41
N GLY A 76 -5.50 1.38 -6.42
CA GLY A 76 -5.49 -0.06 -6.26
C GLY A 76 -6.47 -0.53 -5.22
N TYR A 77 -6.56 -1.84 -5.13
CA TYR A 77 -7.48 -2.56 -4.30
C TYR A 77 -6.75 -3.75 -3.68
N TRP A 78 -7.03 -4.03 -2.41
CA TRP A 78 -6.55 -5.22 -1.73
C TRP A 78 -7.66 -5.92 -0.96
N ASN A 79 -7.48 -7.23 -0.78
CA ASN A 79 -8.42 -8.08 -0.08
C ASN A 79 -7.70 -9.26 0.56
N MET A 80 -8.10 -9.64 1.78
CA MET A 80 -7.60 -10.84 2.45
C MET A 80 -8.30 -12.07 1.86
N LEU A 81 -7.58 -12.91 1.12
CA LEU A 81 -8.15 -14.17 0.65
C LEU A 81 -8.44 -15.13 1.81
N ALA A 82 -7.59 -15.17 2.85
CA ALA A 82 -7.85 -15.97 4.04
C ALA A 82 -9.15 -15.61 4.76
N ALA A 83 -9.61 -14.35 4.76
CA ALA A 83 -10.90 -13.99 5.34
C ALA A 83 -12.06 -14.74 4.67
N LYS A 84 -11.97 -14.87 3.34
CA LYS A 84 -12.96 -15.59 2.52
C LYS A 84 -12.84 -17.11 2.62
N MET A 85 -11.68 -17.63 3.01
CA MET A 85 -11.49 -19.07 3.24
C MET A 85 -11.93 -19.45 4.66
N ALA A 86 -11.55 -18.67 5.67
CA ALA A 86 -11.94 -18.86 7.06
C ALA A 86 -13.45 -18.78 7.28
N THR A 87 -14.17 -17.99 6.48
CA THR A 87 -15.65 -17.93 6.48
C THR A 87 -16.31 -19.15 5.85
N LYS A 88 -15.68 -19.81 4.88
CA LYS A 88 -16.21 -21.03 4.27
C LYS A 88 -16.09 -22.23 5.20
N ASP A 89 -15.05 -22.26 6.03
CA ASP A 89 -14.74 -23.37 6.93
C ASP A 89 -15.19 -23.13 8.38
N SER A 90 -15.80 -21.98 8.70
CA SER A 90 -16.26 -21.64 10.05
C SER A 90 -17.76 -21.90 10.23
N ALA A 91 -18.09 -22.61 11.32
CA ALA A 91 -19.48 -22.79 11.76
C ALA A 91 -20.14 -21.45 12.16
N SER A 92 -19.36 -20.51 12.70
CA SER A 92 -19.85 -19.34 13.47
C SER A 92 -19.81 -18.01 12.73
N ILE A 93 -19.02 -17.93 11.66
CA ILE A 93 -18.81 -16.67 10.91
C ILE A 93 -19.60 -16.75 9.61
N ASP A 94 -20.48 -15.76 9.38
CA ASP A 94 -21.29 -15.68 8.16
C ASP A 94 -20.56 -14.89 7.06
N ASN A 95 -19.85 -13.83 7.45
CA ASN A 95 -19.12 -12.98 6.52
C ASN A 95 -17.88 -12.36 7.18
N ALA A 96 -16.74 -12.42 6.50
CA ALA A 96 -15.53 -11.72 6.90
C ALA A 96 -14.98 -11.03 5.65
N LYS A 97 -15.10 -9.70 5.63
CA LYS A 97 -14.59 -8.84 4.56
C LYS A 97 -13.50 -7.97 5.13
N PHE A 98 -12.27 -8.29 4.77
CA PHE A 98 -11.15 -7.42 5.04
C PHE A 98 -10.54 -6.98 3.72
N GLY A 99 -10.71 -5.69 3.39
CA GLY A 99 -10.21 -5.15 2.15
C GLY A 99 -10.19 -3.64 2.15
N GLY A 100 -9.61 -3.07 1.10
CA GLY A 100 -9.46 -1.64 1.01
C GLY A 100 -9.10 -1.20 -0.40
N TYR A 101 -9.11 0.10 -0.58
CA TYR A 101 -8.74 0.72 -1.83
C TYR A 101 -8.04 2.04 -1.57
N TYR A 102 -7.26 2.46 -2.56
CA TYR A 102 -6.61 3.75 -2.55
C TYR A 102 -6.61 4.35 -3.94
N MET A 103 -6.51 5.67 -3.98
CA MET A 103 -6.37 6.43 -5.21
C MET A 103 -5.54 7.67 -4.93
N GLY A 104 -4.67 8.03 -5.85
CA GLY A 104 -3.78 9.16 -5.71
C GLY A 104 -3.26 9.66 -7.05
N ALA A 105 -2.59 10.79 -6.98
CA ALA A 105 -1.89 11.40 -8.09
C ALA A 105 -0.43 11.63 -7.69
N ILE A 106 0.49 11.37 -8.62
CA ILE A 106 1.92 11.55 -8.44
C ILE A 106 2.45 12.42 -9.57
N MET A 107 3.09 13.51 -9.21
CA MET A 107 3.85 14.37 -10.10
C MET A 107 5.32 14.00 -10.02
N SER A 108 6.02 13.95 -11.16
CA SER A 108 7.45 13.68 -11.20
C SER A 108 8.18 14.58 -12.18
N SER A 109 9.39 15.01 -11.84
CA SER A 109 10.22 15.86 -12.71
C SER A 109 11.69 15.47 -12.63
N SER A 110 12.37 15.56 -13.78
CA SER A 110 13.78 15.23 -13.94
C SER A 110 14.62 16.45 -13.60
N VAL A 111 15.29 16.41 -12.44
CA VAL A 111 16.24 17.46 -12.01
C VAL A 111 17.58 17.30 -12.73
N SER A 112 17.94 16.06 -13.05
CA SER A 112 19.17 15.70 -13.76
C SER A 112 18.92 14.42 -14.57
N PRO A 113 19.72 14.12 -15.63
CA PRO A 113 19.62 12.85 -16.35
C PRO A 113 19.71 11.61 -15.45
N ARG A 114 20.28 11.75 -14.25
CA ARG A 114 20.45 10.67 -13.27
C ARG A 114 19.53 10.78 -12.06
N VAL A 115 18.76 11.87 -11.92
CA VAL A 115 17.95 12.12 -10.71
C VAL A 115 16.60 12.68 -11.10
N ARG A 116 15.54 12.00 -10.66
CA ARG A 116 14.16 12.43 -10.80
C ARG A 116 13.55 12.61 -9.42
N THR A 117 12.83 13.69 -9.19
CA THR A 117 12.06 13.90 -7.96
C THR A 117 10.59 13.64 -8.24
N PHE A 118 9.85 13.24 -7.21
CA PHE A 118 8.41 13.09 -7.31
C PHE A 118 7.71 13.50 -6.02
N TRP A 119 6.49 13.98 -6.19
CA TRP A 119 5.58 14.35 -5.12
C TRP A 119 4.20 13.79 -5.44
N GLY A 120 3.51 13.27 -4.45
CA GLY A 120 2.20 12.70 -4.65
C GLY A 120 1.27 12.98 -3.49
N TYR A 121 0.00 12.80 -3.78
CA TYR A 121 -1.06 12.76 -2.81
C TYR A 121 -1.88 11.50 -3.04
N LYS A 122 -2.15 10.73 -2.00
CA LYS A 122 -3.02 9.56 -2.07
C LYS A 122 -4.03 9.60 -0.93
N ARG A 123 -5.22 9.09 -1.21
CA ARG A 123 -6.25 8.81 -0.22
C ARG A 123 -6.44 7.31 -0.17
N SER A 124 -6.47 6.79 1.05
CA SER A 124 -6.62 5.37 1.29
C SER A 124 -7.71 5.07 2.29
N GLN A 125 -8.36 3.92 2.09
CA GLN A 125 -9.38 3.40 2.96
C GLN A 125 -9.22 1.89 3.11
N LEU A 126 -9.13 1.45 4.36
CA LEU A 126 -9.20 0.06 4.78
C LEU A 126 -10.50 -0.16 5.54
N LYS A 127 -11.23 -1.23 5.21
CA LYS A 127 -12.43 -1.64 5.91
C LYS A 127 -12.32 -3.10 6.32
N ALA A 128 -12.60 -3.35 7.59
CA ALA A 128 -12.65 -4.66 8.20
C ALA A 128 -14.05 -4.88 8.77
N ARG A 129 -14.79 -5.82 8.18
CA ARG A 129 -16.11 -6.21 8.64
C ARG A 129 -16.15 -7.70 8.92
N LEU A 130 -16.69 -8.08 10.07
CA LEU A 130 -16.91 -9.45 10.47
C LEU A 130 -18.33 -9.58 11.02
N ASP A 131 -19.16 -10.37 10.35
CA ASP A 131 -20.54 -10.68 10.70
C ASP A 131 -20.62 -12.11 11.23
N PHE A 132 -21.21 -12.30 12.42
CA PHE A 132 -21.42 -13.61 13.03
C PHE A 132 -22.82 -14.16 12.67
N LYS A 133 -22.96 -15.49 12.62
CA LYS A 133 -24.27 -16.11 12.39
C LYS A 133 -25.20 -15.91 13.59
N GLU A 134 -26.47 -15.67 13.32
CA GLU A 134 -27.50 -15.63 14.36
C GLU A 134 -27.52 -16.95 15.15
N GLY A 135 -27.35 -16.89 16.48
CA GLY A 135 -27.30 -18.06 17.36
C GLY A 135 -25.91 -18.60 17.70
N GLU A 136 -24.84 -18.20 16.98
CA GLU A 136 -23.43 -18.52 17.30
C GLU A 136 -22.60 -17.25 17.60
N GLN A 137 -23.26 -16.23 18.15
CA GLN A 137 -22.62 -14.97 18.47
C GLN A 137 -21.70 -15.13 19.69
N PRO A 138 -20.43 -14.71 19.61
CA PRO A 138 -19.55 -14.75 20.76
C PRO A 138 -20.01 -13.74 21.82
N GLU A 139 -20.09 -14.19 23.06
CA GLU A 139 -20.23 -13.30 24.22
C GLU A 139 -18.87 -12.75 24.61
N PHE A 140 -18.75 -11.43 24.62
CA PHE A 140 -17.58 -10.73 25.15
C PHE A 140 -18.03 -9.85 26.31
N LEU A 141 -17.52 -10.13 27.51
CA LEU A 141 -17.85 -9.38 28.74
C LEU A 141 -19.37 -9.28 29.01
N GLY A 142 -20.12 -10.36 28.74
CA GLY A 142 -21.57 -10.44 28.97
C GLY A 142 -22.42 -9.71 27.93
N THR A 143 -21.84 -9.28 26.80
CA THR A 143 -22.57 -8.71 25.67
C THR A 143 -22.37 -9.59 24.44
N THR A 144 -23.48 -9.94 23.77
CA THR A 144 -23.46 -10.69 22.51
C THR A 144 -23.03 -9.78 21.37
N ILE A 145 -21.95 -10.13 20.67
CA ILE A 145 -21.44 -9.32 19.56
C ILE A 145 -22.04 -9.82 18.25
N ASN A 146 -22.92 -9.01 17.66
CA ASN A 146 -23.56 -9.35 16.39
C ASN A 146 -22.62 -9.13 15.19
N SER A 147 -21.79 -8.09 15.24
CA SER A 147 -20.87 -7.75 14.16
C SER A 147 -19.75 -6.83 14.63
N PHE A 148 -18.57 -6.95 14.03
CA PHE A 148 -17.50 -5.96 14.07
C PHE A 148 -17.48 -5.19 12.73
N ASP A 149 -17.72 -3.88 12.75
CA ASP A 149 -17.48 -2.99 11.60
C ASP A 149 -16.48 -1.91 12.03
N THR A 150 -15.23 -2.04 11.55
CA THR A 150 -14.17 -1.07 11.80
C THR A 150 -13.47 -0.72 10.50
N GLY A 151 -12.89 0.47 10.45
CA GLY A 151 -12.21 0.95 9.25
C GLY A 151 -11.21 2.04 9.55
N PHE A 152 -10.20 2.11 8.71
CA PHE A 152 -9.16 3.13 8.73
C PHE A 152 -9.22 3.93 7.43
N LYS A 153 -9.07 5.24 7.53
CA LYS A 153 -9.12 6.14 6.37
C LYS A 153 -8.21 7.33 6.58
N ASP A 154 -7.20 7.45 5.74
CA ASP A 154 -6.24 8.53 5.81
C ASP A 154 -5.80 9.03 4.43
N ASP A 155 -5.29 10.25 4.44
CA ASP A 155 -4.78 11.00 3.32
C ASP A 155 -3.27 11.19 3.51
N PHE A 156 -2.49 10.95 2.46
CA PHE A 156 -1.04 10.90 2.55
C PHE A 156 -0.39 11.81 1.54
N PHE A 157 0.63 12.53 2.00
CA PHE A 157 1.60 13.16 1.12
C PHE A 157 2.79 12.25 0.89
N ILE A 158 3.25 12.19 -0.35
CA ILE A 158 4.37 11.38 -0.80
C ILE A 158 5.42 12.33 -1.36
N ALA A 159 6.68 12.13 -1.00
CA ALA A 159 7.81 12.82 -1.61
C ALA A 159 8.95 11.82 -1.79
N GLY A 160 9.65 11.89 -2.92
CA GLY A 160 10.73 10.95 -3.17
C GLY A 160 11.65 11.33 -4.32
N ILE A 161 12.70 10.53 -4.45
CA ILE A 161 13.76 10.67 -5.44
C ILE A 161 13.98 9.30 -6.10
N GLU A 162 14.03 9.29 -7.42
CA GLU A 162 14.40 8.14 -8.22
C GLU A 162 15.74 8.39 -8.92
N THR A 163 16.62 7.41 -8.88
CA THR A 163 17.90 7.40 -9.59
C THR A 163 17.89 6.28 -10.62
N PRO A 164 17.68 6.58 -11.91
CA PRO A 164 17.82 5.60 -12.98
C PRO A 164 19.26 5.08 -13.03
N LYS A 165 19.44 3.75 -13.03
CA LYS A 165 20.76 3.10 -13.14
C LYS A 165 20.95 2.34 -14.45
N GLY A 166 19.92 2.21 -15.27
CA GLY A 166 19.97 1.56 -16.57
C GLY A 166 18.58 1.35 -17.17
N ILE A 167 18.51 0.60 -18.27
CA ILE A 167 17.24 0.32 -18.96
C ILE A 167 16.35 -0.51 -18.04
N GLY A 168 15.23 0.07 -17.61
CA GLY A 168 14.27 -0.59 -16.72
C GLY A 168 14.82 -0.90 -15.31
N LYS A 169 15.86 -0.18 -14.87
CA LYS A 169 16.41 -0.30 -13.51
C LYS A 169 16.52 1.07 -12.85
N LEU A 170 15.94 1.23 -11.65
CA LEU A 170 16.06 2.45 -10.87
C LEU A 170 16.15 2.15 -9.37
N TRP A 171 16.76 3.07 -8.64
CA TRP A 171 16.60 3.16 -7.20
C TRP A 171 15.55 4.21 -6.89
N SER A 172 14.73 3.99 -5.88
CA SER A 172 13.76 4.94 -5.37
C SER A 172 13.89 5.05 -3.86
N ILE A 173 13.89 6.27 -3.36
CA ILE A 173 13.78 6.58 -1.95
C ILE A 173 12.58 7.51 -1.81
N GLN A 174 11.66 7.18 -0.93
CA GLN A 174 10.46 7.96 -0.70
C GLN A 174 10.16 8.08 0.78
N LEU A 175 9.40 9.11 1.09
CA LEU A 175 8.82 9.41 2.38
C LEU A 175 7.32 9.61 2.16
N ASN A 176 6.49 8.95 2.97
CA ASN A 176 5.07 9.18 3.05
C ASN A 176 4.73 9.76 4.42
N TYR A 177 3.86 10.76 4.44
CA TYR A 177 3.35 11.38 5.66
C TYR A 177 1.82 11.24 5.69
N GLY A 178 1.28 10.58 6.71
CA GLY A 178 -0.16 10.47 6.95
C GLY A 178 -0.69 11.71 7.65
N LEU A 179 -1.73 12.34 7.11
CA LEU A 179 -2.25 13.61 7.61
C LEU A 179 -3.04 13.48 8.91
N LYS A 180 -3.85 12.41 9.05
CA LYS A 180 -4.64 12.20 10.26
C LYS A 180 -3.87 11.45 11.31
N THR A 181 -3.11 10.44 10.91
CA THR A 181 -2.26 9.71 11.86
C THR A 181 -1.04 10.52 12.28
N GLN A 182 -0.69 11.55 11.50
CA GLN A 182 0.51 12.37 11.70
C GLN A 182 1.80 11.55 11.67
N THR A 183 1.78 10.42 10.94
CA THR A 183 2.86 9.45 10.98
C THR A 183 3.75 9.48 9.74
N ILE A 184 5.04 9.24 9.94
CA ILE A 184 6.02 9.15 8.85
C ILE A 184 6.29 7.69 8.52
N SER A 185 6.33 7.35 7.23
CA SER A 185 6.92 6.12 6.73
C SER A 185 7.94 6.45 5.64
N SER A 186 9.00 5.68 5.55
CA SER A 186 9.97 5.80 4.46
C SER A 186 10.10 4.48 3.74
N LYS A 187 10.39 4.53 2.44
CA LYS A 187 10.59 3.34 1.64
C LYS A 187 11.81 3.53 0.76
N VAL A 188 12.72 2.57 0.83
CA VAL A 188 13.88 2.47 -0.05
C VAL A 188 13.66 1.27 -0.93
N SER A 189 13.81 1.41 -2.23
CA SER A 189 13.47 0.34 -3.17
C SER A 189 14.36 0.32 -4.39
N TRP A 190 14.76 -0.88 -4.77
CA TRP A 190 15.39 -1.18 -6.03
C TRP A 190 14.36 -1.76 -6.98
N TYR A 191 14.21 -1.11 -8.13
CA TYR A 191 13.32 -1.52 -9.20
C TYR A 191 14.17 -2.18 -10.29
N GLY A 192 13.87 -3.43 -10.57
CA GLY A 192 14.27 -4.14 -11.78
C GLY A 192 13.22 -4.05 -12.88
N LYS A 193 13.38 -4.87 -13.93
CA LYS A 193 12.46 -4.87 -15.08
C LYS A 193 11.04 -5.31 -14.71
N ILE A 194 10.92 -6.29 -13.80
CA ILE A 194 9.67 -6.97 -13.45
C ILE A 194 9.43 -7.01 -11.94
N PHE A 195 10.47 -6.79 -11.14
CA PHE A 195 10.38 -6.86 -9.68
C PHE A 195 10.87 -5.57 -9.04
N GLU A 196 10.26 -5.25 -7.90
CA GLU A 196 10.69 -4.24 -6.96
C GLU A 196 11.05 -4.94 -5.66
N LEU A 197 12.25 -4.68 -5.16
CA LEU A 197 12.71 -5.13 -3.86
C LEU A 197 12.91 -3.90 -2.99
N GLY A 198 12.28 -3.84 -1.84
CA GLY A 198 12.29 -2.67 -0.99
C GLY A 198 12.34 -2.97 0.49
N LEU A 199 12.54 -1.91 1.25
CA LEU A 199 12.49 -1.86 2.70
C LEU A 199 11.60 -0.69 3.06
N ASN A 200 10.45 -0.99 3.69
CA ASN A 200 9.64 0.00 4.36
C ASN A 200 10.18 0.19 5.78
N ILE A 201 10.34 1.44 6.18
CA ILE A 201 10.94 1.86 7.45
C ILE A 201 9.92 2.73 8.16
N TYR A 202 9.53 2.29 9.35
CA TYR A 202 8.57 2.97 10.21
C TYR A 202 9.32 3.43 11.47
N PRO A 203 9.68 4.72 11.56
CA PRO A 203 10.48 5.26 12.66
C PRO A 203 9.66 5.51 13.94
N GLU A 204 8.37 5.21 13.95
CA GLU A 204 7.48 5.59 15.04
C GLU A 204 7.47 4.53 16.14
N GLY A 205 8.03 4.89 17.31
CA GLY A 205 8.15 4.01 18.47
C GLY A 205 9.40 3.13 18.40
N VAL A 206 9.23 1.87 18.01
CA VAL A 206 10.34 0.95 17.73
C VAL A 206 10.63 1.02 16.25
N LEU A 207 11.89 1.18 15.85
CA LEU A 207 12.25 1.19 14.42
C LEU A 207 11.85 -0.16 13.80
N VAL A 208 10.78 -0.16 13.01
CA VAL A 208 10.30 -1.35 12.30
C VAL A 208 10.77 -1.29 10.85
N VAL A 209 11.31 -2.39 10.35
CA VAL A 209 11.76 -2.53 8.97
C VAL A 209 11.09 -3.72 8.32
N HIS A 210 10.25 -3.48 7.32
CA HIS A 210 9.56 -4.51 6.56
C HIS A 210 10.22 -4.72 5.19
N PRO A 211 10.67 -5.93 4.86
CA PRO A 211 11.03 -6.27 3.49
C PRO A 211 9.80 -6.24 2.62
N VAL A 212 9.91 -5.61 1.45
CA VAL A 212 8.83 -5.54 0.45
C VAL A 212 9.32 -6.19 -0.83
N TRP A 213 8.51 -7.08 -1.38
CA TRP A 213 8.74 -7.62 -2.72
C TRP A 213 7.48 -7.45 -3.55
N ASN A 214 7.57 -6.66 -4.62
CA ASN A 214 6.47 -6.46 -5.54
C ASN A 214 6.83 -6.97 -6.94
N PHE A 215 5.83 -7.47 -7.64
CA PHE A 215 5.87 -7.72 -9.06
C PHE A 215 5.22 -6.55 -9.79
N HIS A 216 5.87 -6.04 -10.83
CA HIS A 216 5.34 -4.96 -11.66
C HIS A 216 5.50 -5.25 -13.15
N LEU A 217 4.59 -4.68 -13.95
CA LEU A 217 4.67 -4.65 -15.40
C LEU A 217 4.35 -3.24 -15.88
N ASN A 218 5.27 -2.66 -16.65
CA ASN A 218 5.13 -1.29 -17.16
C ASN A 218 5.14 -1.29 -18.70
N PHE A 219 4.09 -0.75 -19.30
CA PHE A 219 3.86 -0.68 -20.74
C PHE A 219 4.24 0.68 -21.31
#